data_AF-A0A4P5XZN4-F1
#
_entry.id   AF-A0A4P5XZN4-F1
#
_cell.length_a   1.000
_cell.length_b   1.000
_cell.length_c   1.000
_cell.angle_alpha   90.00
_cell.angle_beta   90.00
_cell.angle_gamma   90.00
#
_symmetry.space_group_name_H-M   'P 1'
#
loop_
_entity.id
_entity.type
_entity.pdbx_description
1 polymer ?
#
loop_
_entity_poly.entity_id
_entity_poly.type
_entity_poly.pdbx_seq_one_letter_code
_entity_poly.pdbx_strand_id
1 'polypeptide(L)'
;MAEVTNADWPTLLDPVDDLAPATIITSLRKDQGKLLITGISHDNGTITSITVNGKAADRSPQIAGVVDWRIELSDTPASIVAIATDEAGNVEQTGHRLTVGVPLAKK
;
A
#
# COMPACT_ATOMS: atom_id res chain seq x y z
N MET A 1 -49.77 13.39 5.87
CA MET A 1 -48.40 13.90 5.66
C MET A 1 -48.50 15.06 4.68
N ALA A 2 -47.87 16.21 4.98
CA ALA A 2 -47.89 17.36 4.08
C ALA A 2 -46.65 17.30 3.18
N GLU A 3 -46.86 17.45 1.86
CA GLU A 3 -45.79 17.53 0.87
C GLU A 3 -45.06 18.88 0.99
N VAL A 4 -43.73 18.87 0.93
CA VAL A 4 -42.92 20.09 0.90
C VAL A 4 -42.65 20.43 -0.57
N THR A 5 -43.30 21.46 -1.07
CA THR A 5 -43.05 22.03 -2.40
C THR A 5 -42.21 23.30 -2.26
N ASN A 6 -41.25 23.51 -3.16
CA ASN A 6 -40.26 24.63 -3.17
C ASN A 6 -39.09 24.54 -2.17
N ALA A 7 -38.51 23.36 -1.99
CA ALA A 7 -37.15 23.27 -1.42
C ALA A 7 -36.14 23.34 -2.56
N ASP A 8 -35.19 24.28 -2.50
CA ASP A 8 -34.05 24.28 -3.41
C ASP A 8 -33.23 23.01 -3.18
N TRP A 9 -32.95 22.28 -4.26
CA TRP A 9 -32.06 21.12 -4.18
C TRP A 9 -30.65 21.61 -3.82
N PRO A 10 -29.99 20.99 -2.83
CA PRO A 10 -28.61 21.34 -2.51
C PRO A 10 -27.71 21.06 -3.70
N THR A 11 -26.68 21.90 -3.87
CA THR A 11 -25.62 21.65 -4.83
C THR A 11 -25.01 20.26 -4.56
N LEU A 12 -24.81 19.49 -5.64
CA LEU A 12 -24.16 18.19 -5.55
C LEU A 12 -22.76 18.35 -4.95
N LEU A 13 -22.42 17.52 -3.98
CA LEU A 13 -21.09 17.51 -3.38
C LEU A 13 -20.02 17.14 -4.41
N ASP A 14 -18.81 17.65 -4.21
CA ASP A 14 -17.60 17.29 -4.96
C ASP A 14 -16.65 16.54 -4.01
N PRO A 15 -16.89 15.23 -3.76
CA PRO A 15 -16.08 14.46 -2.82
C PRO A 15 -14.66 14.28 -3.36
N VAL A 16 -13.68 14.57 -2.51
CA VAL A 16 -12.26 14.31 -2.77
C VAL A 16 -11.89 12.98 -2.14
N ASP A 17 -11.05 12.19 -2.80
CA ASP A 17 -10.50 10.96 -2.23
C ASP A 17 -9.47 11.29 -1.14
N ASP A 18 -9.80 10.99 0.10
CA ASP A 18 -9.03 11.28 1.30
C ASP A 18 -8.54 10.02 2.02
N LEU A 19 -8.72 8.84 1.40
CA LEU A 19 -8.34 7.57 1.97
C LEU A 19 -6.94 7.16 1.49
N ALA A 20 -6.07 6.82 2.45
CA ALA A 20 -4.75 6.32 2.13
C ALA A 20 -4.76 4.83 1.78
N PRO A 21 -3.88 4.38 0.85
CA PRO A 21 -3.73 2.98 0.54
C PRO A 21 -3.15 2.21 1.73
N ALA A 22 -3.32 0.88 1.70
CA ALA A 22 -2.69 -0.04 2.64
C ALA A 22 -1.77 -1.01 1.91
N THR A 23 -0.58 -1.27 2.46
CA THR A 23 0.37 -2.22 1.91
C THR A 23 0.75 -3.30 2.92
N ILE A 24 1.03 -4.51 2.44
CA ILE A 24 1.55 -5.59 3.27
C ILE A 24 2.61 -6.40 2.51
N ILE A 25 3.80 -6.47 3.09
CA ILE A 25 4.82 -7.50 2.77
C ILE A 25 4.25 -8.89 3.07
N THR A 26 4.24 -9.77 2.07
CA THR A 26 3.76 -11.15 2.17
C THR A 26 4.89 -12.18 2.20
N SER A 27 6.07 -11.84 1.68
CA SER A 27 7.21 -12.78 1.66
C SER A 27 8.56 -12.06 1.69
N LEU A 28 9.52 -12.73 2.33
CA LEU A 28 10.94 -12.40 2.34
C LEU A 28 11.73 -13.66 1.99
N ARG A 29 12.50 -13.62 0.90
CA ARG A 29 13.34 -14.75 0.47
C ARG A 29 14.73 -14.26 0.10
N LYS A 30 15.76 -14.90 0.67
CA LYS A 30 17.12 -14.72 0.16
C LYS A 30 17.33 -15.57 -1.08
N ASP A 31 17.84 -14.97 -2.15
CA ASP A 31 18.20 -15.65 -3.38
C ASP A 31 19.50 -15.07 -3.93
N GLN A 32 20.50 -15.92 -4.15
CA GLN A 32 21.83 -15.54 -4.69
C GLN A 32 22.47 -14.30 -4.02
N GLY A 33 22.31 -14.16 -2.71
CA GLY A 33 22.88 -13.01 -1.95
C GLY A 33 22.02 -11.74 -1.99
N LYS A 34 20.92 -11.74 -2.74
CA LYS A 34 19.90 -10.69 -2.73
C LYS A 34 18.73 -11.07 -1.82
N LEU A 35 17.97 -10.07 -1.40
CA LEU A 35 16.71 -10.24 -0.71
C LEU A 35 15.56 -9.91 -1.67
N LEU A 36 14.80 -10.93 -2.07
CA LEU A 36 13.54 -10.78 -2.77
C LEU A 36 12.42 -10.53 -1.76
N ILE A 37 11.67 -9.48 -1.97
CA ILE A 37 10.54 -9.05 -1.14
C ILE A 37 9.31 -8.99 -2.05
N THR A 38 8.21 -9.59 -1.60
CA THR A 38 6.92 -9.48 -2.29
C THR A 38 5.85 -9.00 -1.34
N GLY A 39 4.80 -8.41 -1.88
CA GLY A 39 3.65 -7.98 -1.12
C GLY A 39 2.44 -7.70 -1.98
N ILE A 40 1.38 -7.26 -1.31
CA ILE A 40 0.16 -6.77 -1.93
C ILE A 40 -0.14 -5.38 -1.38
N SER A 41 -0.82 -4.55 -2.17
CA SER A 41 -1.41 -3.29 -1.72
C SER A 41 -2.86 -3.23 -2.14
N HIS A 42 -3.68 -2.49 -1.39
CA HIS A 42 -5.08 -2.28 -1.69
C HIS A 42 -5.48 -0.82 -1.47
N ASP A 43 -6.37 -0.33 -2.33
CA ASP A 43 -6.97 1.00 -2.22
C ASP A 43 -8.32 1.08 -2.96
N ASN A 44 -9.15 2.06 -2.60
CA ASN A 44 -10.39 2.40 -3.31
C ASN A 44 -10.16 3.31 -4.53
N GLY A 45 -8.99 3.94 -4.64
CA GLY A 45 -8.48 4.66 -5.79
C GLY A 45 -7.39 3.89 -6.54
N THR A 46 -6.69 4.59 -7.43
CA THR A 46 -5.57 4.02 -8.21
C THR A 46 -4.28 4.12 -7.40
N ILE A 47 -3.67 2.99 -7.06
CA ILE A 47 -2.32 2.99 -6.48
C ILE A 47 -1.34 3.45 -7.57
N THR A 48 -0.45 4.41 -7.28
CA THR A 48 0.53 4.93 -8.25
C THR A 48 1.95 4.46 -7.95
N SER A 49 2.29 4.25 -6.68
CA SER A 49 3.62 3.77 -6.31
C SER A 49 3.60 2.91 -5.04
N ILE A 50 4.55 1.96 -5.00
CA ILE A 50 4.91 1.21 -3.79
C ILE A 50 6.42 1.34 -3.62
N THR A 51 6.86 1.67 -2.41
CA THR A 51 8.27 1.74 -2.08
C THR A 51 8.62 0.82 -0.93
N VAL A 52 9.83 0.27 -0.94
CA VAL A 52 10.42 -0.50 0.15
C VAL A 52 11.72 0.14 0.56
N ASN A 53 11.80 0.62 1.80
CA ASN A 53 12.92 1.44 2.30
C ASN A 53 13.24 2.62 1.35
N GLY A 54 12.20 3.25 0.80
CA GLY A 54 12.30 4.37 -0.15
C GLY A 54 12.69 3.98 -1.59
N LYS A 55 12.88 2.69 -1.89
CA LYS A 55 13.16 2.22 -3.26
C LYS A 55 11.87 1.75 -3.93
N ALA A 56 11.64 2.14 -5.18
CA ALA A 56 10.46 1.75 -5.93
C ALA A 56 10.43 0.23 -6.16
N ALA A 57 9.26 -0.38 -5.93
CA ALA A 57 8.97 -1.77 -6.26
C ALA A 57 8.34 -1.87 -7.66
N ASP A 58 8.57 -3.00 -8.32
CA ASP A 58 7.80 -3.38 -9.51
C ASP A 58 6.39 -3.78 -9.07
N ARG A 59 5.37 -3.35 -9.82
CA ARG A 59 3.96 -3.60 -9.49
C ARG A 59 3.21 -4.20 -10.68
N SER A 60 2.27 -5.09 -10.40
CA SER A 60 1.31 -5.59 -11.39
C SER A 60 0.23 -4.53 -11.68
N PRO A 61 -0.56 -4.71 -12.76
CA PRO A 61 -1.78 -3.94 -12.94
C PRO A 61 -2.74 -4.13 -11.76
N GLN A 62 -3.44 -3.06 -11.37
CA GLN A 62 -4.44 -3.11 -10.31
C GLN A 62 -5.68 -3.87 -10.79
N ILE A 63 -6.11 -4.88 -10.04
CA ILE A 63 -7.30 -5.69 -10.32
C ILE A 63 -8.19 -5.64 -9.07
N ALA A 64 -9.41 -5.11 -9.22
CA ALA A 64 -10.38 -5.00 -8.13
C ALA A 64 -9.81 -4.36 -6.86
N GLY A 65 -9.08 -3.25 -7.01
CA GLY A 65 -8.48 -2.51 -5.89
C GLY A 65 -7.16 -3.10 -5.38
N VAL A 66 -6.71 -4.26 -5.87
CA VAL A 66 -5.50 -4.95 -5.38
C VAL A 66 -4.35 -4.86 -6.39
N VAL A 67 -3.14 -4.64 -5.88
CA VAL A 67 -1.89 -4.63 -6.64
C VAL A 67 -0.88 -5.58 -6.00
N ASP A 68 -0.36 -6.54 -6.76
CA ASP A 68 0.82 -7.32 -6.35
C ASP A 68 2.09 -6.52 -6.65
N TRP A 69 3.10 -6.68 -5.81
CA TRP A 69 4.38 -6.00 -6.02
C TRP A 69 5.58 -6.83 -5.56
N ARG A 70 6.74 -6.50 -6.12
CA ARG A 70 8.03 -7.12 -5.78
C ARG A 70 9.19 -6.14 -5.86
N ILE A 71 10.23 -6.40 -5.08
CA ILE A 71 11.52 -5.71 -5.20
C ILE A 71 12.65 -6.65 -4.82
N GLU A 72 13.81 -6.48 -5.47
CA GLU A 72 15.07 -7.11 -5.08
C GLU A 72 15.99 -6.08 -4.43
N LEU A 73 16.47 -6.38 -3.23
CA LEU A 73 17.51 -5.60 -2.55
C LEU A 73 18.84 -6.36 -2.62
N SER A 74 19.94 -5.65 -2.90
CA SER A 74 21.29 -6.23 -2.95
C SER A 74 21.83 -6.59 -1.57
N ASP A 75 21.23 -6.07 -0.52
CA ASP A 75 21.57 -6.26 0.87
C ASP A 75 20.37 -6.80 1.67
N THR A 76 20.63 -7.29 2.89
CA THR A 76 19.59 -7.68 3.83
C THR A 76 19.53 -6.65 4.96
N PRO A 77 18.69 -5.60 4.85
CA PRO A 77 18.60 -4.59 5.89
C PRO A 77 17.99 -5.19 7.17
N ALA A 78 18.36 -4.65 8.33
CA ALA A 78 17.83 -5.08 9.62
C ALA A 78 16.33 -4.76 9.80
N SER A 79 15.81 -3.78 9.06
CA SER A 79 14.40 -3.44 9.01
C SER A 79 13.95 -3.13 7.58
N ILE A 80 12.71 -3.51 7.28
CA ILE A 80 12.05 -3.32 6.00
C ILE A 80 10.76 -2.57 6.27
N VAL A 81 10.53 -1.47 5.55
CA VAL A 81 9.29 -0.71 5.59
C VAL A 81 8.76 -0.59 4.16
N ALA A 82 7.56 -1.09 3.93
CA ALA A 82 6.83 -0.88 2.68
C ALA A 82 5.81 0.25 2.86
N ILE A 83 5.64 1.13 1.85
CA ILE A 83 4.68 2.24 1.85
C ILE A 83 4.05 2.33 0.45
N ALA A 84 2.73 2.49 0.38
CA ALA A 84 2.00 2.78 -0.85
C ALA A 84 1.55 4.26 -0.96
N THR A 85 1.33 4.71 -2.20
CA THR A 85 0.75 6.03 -2.52
C THR A 85 -0.22 5.89 -3.68
N ASP A 86 -1.35 6.61 -3.63
CA ASP A 86 -2.39 6.60 -4.65
C ASP A 86 -2.26 7.75 -5.68
N GLU A 87 -3.27 7.94 -6.52
CA GLU A 87 -3.34 8.98 -7.54
C GLU A 87 -3.79 10.34 -6.98
N ALA A 88 -4.58 10.33 -5.91
CA ALA A 88 -4.98 11.54 -5.18
C ALA A 88 -3.81 12.13 -4.35
N GLY A 89 -2.73 11.38 -4.18
CA GLY A 89 -1.55 11.76 -3.41
C GLY A 89 -1.61 11.32 -1.96
N ASN A 90 -2.58 10.49 -1.56
CA ASN A 90 -2.64 9.93 -0.23
C ASN A 90 -1.51 8.93 -0.05
N VAL A 91 -0.78 9.07 1.05
CA VAL A 91 0.34 8.21 1.43
C VAL A 91 -0.07 7.42 2.66
N GLU A 92 0.22 6.13 2.63
CA GLU A 92 0.04 5.26 3.79
C GLU A 92 0.79 5.81 5.01
N GLN A 93 0.06 6.06 6.11
CA GLN A 93 0.64 6.67 7.32
C GLN A 93 1.41 5.65 8.16
N THR A 94 1.03 4.37 8.08
CA THR A 94 1.58 3.27 8.89
C THR A 94 2.03 2.12 8.01
N GLY A 95 3.04 2.36 7.17
CA GLY A 95 3.59 1.35 6.27
C GLY A 95 4.00 0.05 6.98
N HIS A 96 3.78 -1.09 6.32
CA HIS A 96 4.09 -2.39 6.90
C HIS A 96 5.60 -2.53 7.18
N ARG A 97 5.93 -2.71 8.47
CA ARG A 97 7.30 -2.80 8.96
C ARG A 97 7.63 -4.20 9.46
N LEU A 98 8.72 -4.76 8.96
CA LEU A 98 9.32 -6.01 9.44
C LEU A 98 10.73 -5.76 9.99
N THR A 99 11.11 -6.52 11.02
CA THR A 99 12.49 -6.58 11.52
C THR A 99 13.10 -7.90 11.08
N VAL A 100 14.22 -7.83 10.36
CA VAL A 100 14.94 -9.00 9.86
C VAL A 100 16.02 -9.38 10.87
N GLY A 101 15.66 -10.27 11.79
CA GLY A 101 16.60 -10.86 12.75
C GLY A 101 16.15 -10.82 14.20
N VAL A 102 15.45 -11.88 14.63
CA VAL A 102 15.78 -12.67 15.83
C VAL A 102 15.43 -14.11 15.45
N PRO A 103 16.30 -15.12 15.67
CA PRO A 103 15.88 -16.51 15.56
C PRO A 103 14.66 -16.72 16.45
N LEU A 104 13.59 -17.36 15.95
CA LEU A 104 12.57 -17.88 16.87
C LEU A 104 13.31 -18.80 17.85
N ALA A 105 13.26 -18.46 19.14
CA ALA A 105 13.72 -19.37 20.17
C ALA A 105 12.94 -20.68 19.99
N LYS A 106 13.65 -21.75 19.65
CA LYS A 106 13.06 -23.09 19.59
C LYS A 106 12.56 -23.40 21.01
N LYS A 107 11.27 -23.65 21.16
CA LYS A 107 10.74 -24.31 22.36
C LYS A 107 11.15 -25.78 22.36
#